data_AF-A0A350X9J3-F1
#
_entry.id   AF-A0A350X9J3-F1
#
_cell.length_a   1.000
_cell.length_b   1.000
_cell.length_c   1.000
_cell.angle_alpha   90.00
_cell.angle_beta   90.00
_cell.angle_gamma   90.00
#
_symmetry.space_group_name_H-M   'P 1'
#
loop_
_entity.id
_entity.type
_entity.pdbx_description
1 polymer ?
#
loop_
_entity_poly.entity_id
_entity_poly.type
_entity_poly.pdbx_seq_one_letter_code
_entity_poly.pdbx_strand_id
1 'polypeptide(L)'
;MGAEHSPEESCDRLLDINGLVAEGQLQLDWTYSENFHQRSTIENLAEDFVVSLRSLIAHCLSADVSENQIIQSLDHQINNSQPVPLHLL
;
A
#
# COMPACT_ATOMS: atom_id res chain seq x y z
N MET A 1 -18.83 -21.51 -42.33
CA MET A 1 -18.18 -20.23 -41.97
C MET A 1 -18.97 -19.66 -40.81
N GLY A 2 -18.37 -19.69 -39.61
CA GLY A 2 -19.04 -19.31 -38.37
C GLY A 2 -19.18 -17.81 -38.30
N ALA A 3 -20.38 -17.35 -37.96
CA ALA A 3 -20.67 -15.95 -37.81
C ALA A 3 -19.87 -15.38 -36.63
N GLU A 4 -18.79 -14.67 -36.96
CA GLU A 4 -18.57 -13.26 -36.60
C GLU A 4 -18.99 -12.92 -35.16
N HIS A 5 -17.99 -12.86 -34.30
CA HIS A 5 -18.07 -12.36 -32.94
C HIS A 5 -18.93 -11.09 -32.86
N SER A 6 -19.88 -11.08 -31.92
CA SER A 6 -20.70 -9.92 -31.58
C SER A 6 -19.79 -8.68 -31.33
N PRO A 7 -20.11 -7.49 -31.86
CA PRO A 7 -19.32 -6.27 -31.61
C PRO A 7 -19.57 -5.66 -30.22
N GLU A 8 -20.30 -6.34 -29.35
CA GLU A 8 -20.77 -5.81 -28.06
C GLU A 8 -20.03 -6.46 -26.89
N GLU A 9 -18.71 -6.48 -26.95
CA GLU A 9 -17.90 -6.50 -25.74
C GLU A 9 -17.73 -5.05 -25.28
N SER A 10 -18.85 -4.35 -25.12
CA SER A 10 -18.87 -3.03 -24.48
C SER A 10 -18.65 -3.29 -23.00
N CYS A 11 -17.39 -3.32 -22.61
CA CYS A 11 -17.02 -3.54 -21.21
C CYS A 11 -17.63 -2.40 -20.39
N ASP A 12 -18.71 -2.69 -19.66
CA ASP A 12 -19.41 -1.81 -18.71
C ASP A 12 -18.53 -1.47 -17.48
N ARG A 13 -17.25 -1.14 -17.70
CA ARG A 13 -16.37 -0.65 -16.64
C ARG A 13 -16.65 0.82 -16.46
N LEU A 14 -17.53 1.10 -15.51
CA LEU A 14 -17.87 2.46 -15.07
C LEU A 14 -16.63 3.21 -14.55
N LEU A 15 -15.73 2.48 -13.90
CA LEU A 15 -14.45 2.96 -13.39
C LEU A 15 -13.39 1.86 -13.45
N ASP A 16 -12.18 2.21 -13.89
CA ASP A 16 -11.00 1.36 -13.95
C ASP A 16 -9.78 2.14 -13.42
N ILE A 17 -8.97 1.49 -12.60
CA ILE A 17 -7.81 2.09 -11.92
C ILE A 17 -6.61 1.19 -12.17
N ASN A 18 -5.63 1.68 -12.91
CA ASN A 18 -4.38 0.97 -13.16
C ASN A 18 -3.25 1.64 -12.38
N GLY A 19 -2.30 0.85 -11.88
CA GLY A 19 -1.18 1.37 -11.12
C GLY A 19 0.15 0.77 -11.55
N LEU A 20 1.18 1.61 -11.59
CA LEU A 20 2.56 1.20 -11.83
C LEU A 20 3.54 2.04 -11.02
N VAL A 21 4.71 1.47 -10.73
CA VAL A 21 5.82 2.23 -10.14
C VAL A 21 6.84 2.52 -11.24
N ALA A 22 6.99 3.79 -11.57
CA ALA A 22 7.98 4.28 -12.53
C ALA A 22 8.83 5.36 -11.87
N GLU A 23 10.14 5.31 -12.09
CA GLU A 23 11.09 6.30 -11.54
C GLU A 23 10.97 6.49 -10.02
N GLY A 24 10.65 5.41 -9.30
CA GLY A 24 10.49 5.42 -7.84
C GLY A 24 9.19 6.07 -7.34
N GLN A 25 8.23 6.35 -8.24
CA GLN A 25 6.96 6.98 -7.90
C GLN A 25 5.79 6.08 -8.31
N LEU A 26 4.79 5.97 -7.45
CA LEU A 26 3.52 5.31 -7.79
C LEU A 26 2.71 6.25 -8.69
N GLN A 27 2.39 5.76 -9.87
CA GLN A 27 1.49 6.41 -10.83
C GLN A 27 0.19 5.61 -10.91
N LEU A 28 -0.93 6.32 -10.96
CA LEU A 28 -2.27 5.74 -11.06
C LEU A 28 -3.01 6.38 -12.23
N ASP A 29 -3.47 5.54 -13.15
CA ASP A 29 -4.31 5.93 -14.28
C ASP A 29 -5.77 5.59 -13.98
N TRP A 30 -6.62 6.61 -14.02
CA TRP A 30 -8.06 6.51 -13.73
C TRP A 30 -8.84 6.66 -15.03
N THR A 31 -9.43 5.57 -15.50
CA THR A 31 -10.31 5.55 -16.67
C THR A 31 -11.76 5.40 -16.20
N TYR A 32 -12.65 6.28 -16.65
CA TYR A 32 -14.04 6.26 -16.22
C TYR A 32 -14.98 6.63 -17.34
N SER A 33 -16.23 6.19 -17.23
CA SER A 33 -17.29 6.58 -18.16
C SER A 33 -17.86 7.95 -17.78
N GLU A 34 -17.64 8.96 -18.62
CA GLU A 34 -18.17 10.32 -18.42
C GLU A 34 -19.71 10.38 -18.43
N ASN A 35 -20.38 9.36 -18.98
CA ASN A 35 -21.84 9.24 -18.94
C ASN A 35 -22.38 8.93 -17.53
N PHE A 36 -21.55 8.36 -16.65
CA PHE A 36 -21.95 7.91 -15.32
C PHE A 36 -21.23 8.64 -14.19
N HIS A 37 -20.02 9.16 -14.45
CA HIS A 37 -19.23 9.86 -13.44
C HIS A 37 -18.82 11.26 -13.91
N GLN A 38 -18.98 12.23 -13.00
CA GLN A 38 -18.43 13.55 -13.19
C GLN A 38 -16.93 13.53 -12.87
N ARG A 39 -16.15 14.29 -13.64
CA ARG A 39 -14.71 14.44 -13.42
C ARG A 39 -14.37 14.79 -11.97
N SER A 40 -15.08 15.75 -11.39
CA SER A 40 -14.87 16.20 -10.02
C SER A 40 -15.05 15.08 -8.98
N THR A 41 -15.94 14.13 -9.23
CA THR A 41 -16.13 12.95 -8.37
C THR A 41 -14.91 12.03 -8.42
N ILE A 42 -14.34 11.82 -9.60
CA ILE A 42 -13.16 10.97 -9.79
C ILE A 42 -11.90 11.65 -9.24
N GLU A 43 -11.77 12.96 -9.42
CA GLU A 43 -10.67 13.76 -8.84
C GLU A 43 -10.67 13.68 -7.31
N ASN A 44 -11.82 13.90 -6.67
CA ASN A 44 -11.95 13.78 -5.21
C ASN A 44 -11.60 12.35 -4.74
N LEU A 45 -12.07 11.32 -5.47
CA LEU A 45 -11.77 9.94 -5.15
C LEU A 45 -10.26 9.63 -5.27
N ALA A 46 -9.58 10.18 -6.28
CA ALA A 46 -8.15 10.03 -6.44
C ALA A 46 -7.36 10.72 -5.31
N GLU A 47 -7.78 11.91 -4.89
CA GLU A 47 -7.19 12.61 -3.75
C GLU A 47 -7.35 11.82 -2.44
N ASP A 48 -8.56 11.34 -2.15
CA ASP A 48 -8.87 10.53 -0.97
C ASP A 48 -8.08 9.22 -0.95
N PHE A 49 -7.88 8.61 -2.13
CA PHE A 49 -7.05 7.42 -2.29
C PHE A 49 -5.60 7.68 -1.86
N VAL A 50 -5.00 8.78 -2.31
CA VAL A 50 -3.62 9.15 -1.94
C VAL A 50 -3.49 9.39 -0.44
N VAL A 51 -4.45 10.06 0.18
CA VAL A 51 -4.47 10.29 1.63
C VAL A 51 -4.52 8.95 2.38
N SER A 52 -5.42 8.07 1.98
CA SER A 52 -5.62 6.76 2.61
C SER A 52 -4.37 5.88 2.48
N LEU A 53 -3.76 5.85 1.30
CA LEU A 53 -2.54 5.07 1.05
C LEU A 53 -1.37 5.57 1.90
N ARG A 54 -1.18 6.90 1.99
CA ARG A 54 -0.14 7.50 2.83
C ARG A 54 -0.36 7.17 4.31
N SER A 55 -1.59 7.22 4.78
CA SER A 55 -1.95 6.84 6.15
C SER A 55 -1.61 5.39 6.44
N LEU A 56 -1.94 4.48 5.51
CA LEU A 56 -1.60 3.07 5.63
C LEU A 56 -0.08 2.83 5.67
N ILE A 57 0.68 3.49 4.78
CA ILE A 57 2.15 3.41 4.77
C ILE A 57 2.71 3.89 6.11
N ALA A 58 2.24 5.03 6.62
CA ALA A 58 2.68 5.56 7.90
C ALA A 58 2.37 4.61 9.06
N HIS A 59 1.18 4.00 9.06
CA HIS A 59 0.80 2.99 10.04
C HIS A 59 1.73 1.76 9.99
N CYS A 60 1.98 1.19 8.80
CA CYS A 60 2.88 0.06 8.63
C CYS A 60 4.30 0.36 9.11
N LEU A 61 4.82 1.55 8.78
CA LEU A 61 6.15 1.97 9.25
C LEU A 61 6.19 2.15 10.77
N SER A 62 5.11 2.60 11.40
CA SER A 62 5.03 2.71 12.87
C SER A 62 4.90 1.35 13.57
N ALA A 63 4.23 0.38 12.93
CA ALA A 63 4.06 -0.97 13.44
C ALA A 63 5.35 -1.80 13.30
N ASP A 64 6.09 -1.65 12.20
CA ASP A 64 7.40 -2.29 11.98
C ASP A 64 8.42 -1.88 13.04
N VAL A 65 8.41 -0.59 13.42
CA VAL A 65 9.21 -0.10 14.55
C VAL A 65 8.84 -0.82 15.85
N SER A 66 7.58 -1.19 16.07
CA SER A 66 7.17 -1.85 17.32
C SER A 66 7.70 -3.30 17.44
N GLU A 67 7.87 -4.03 16.34
CA GLU A 67 8.53 -5.36 16.36
C GLU A 67 10.06 -5.25 16.44
N ASN A 68 10.67 -4.29 15.74
CA ASN A 68 12.11 -4.04 15.80
C ASN A 68 12.59 -3.48 17.16
N GLN A 69 11.73 -2.76 17.89
CA GLN A 69 12.05 -2.21 19.21
C GLN A 69 12.17 -3.31 20.29
N ILE A 70 11.43 -4.42 20.17
CA ILE A 70 11.53 -5.53 21.13
C ILE A 70 12.91 -6.19 21.04
N ILE A 71 13.39 -6.45 19.82
CA ILE A 71 14.71 -7.09 19.59
C ILE A 71 15.84 -6.14 20.04
N GLN A 72 15.78 -4.86 19.69
CA GLN A 72 16.79 -3.86 20.11
C GLN A 72 16.84 -3.67 21.63
N SER A 73 15.70 -3.71 22.31
CA SER A 73 15.63 -3.62 23.77
C SER A 73 16.22 -4.86 24.46
N LEU A 74 16.00 -6.06 23.90
CA LEU A 74 16.55 -7.31 24.40
C LEU A 74 18.07 -7.38 24.23
N ASP A 75 18.61 -6.98 23.07
CA ASP A 75 20.06 -6.94 22.85
C ASP A 75 20.76 -5.99 23.83
N HIS A 76 20.16 -4.83 24.13
CA HIS A 76 20.72 -3.91 25.11
C HIS A 76 20.74 -4.50 26.53
N GLN A 77 19.72 -5.26 26.91
CA GLN A 77 19.67 -5.92 28.22
C GLN A 77 20.63 -7.11 28.34
N ILE A 78 20.78 -7.91 27.28
CA ILE A 78 21.68 -9.06 27.24
C ILE A 78 23.14 -8.59 27.29
N ASN A 79 23.50 -7.57 26.51
CA ASN A 79 24.89 -7.09 26.43
C ASN A 79 25.34 -6.28 27.66
N ASN A 80 24.39 -5.67 28.40
CA ASN A 80 24.71 -4.91 29.62
C ASN A 80 24.57 -5.72 30.91
N SER A 81 24.12 -6.97 30.84
CA SER A 81 24.10 -7.84 32.01
C SER A 81 25.54 -8.18 32.42
N GLN A 82 25.93 -7.79 33.64
CA GLN A 82 27.24 -8.09 34.20
C GLN A 82 27.49 -9.62 34.17
N PRO A 83 28.68 -10.08 33.76
CA PRO A 83 28.97 -11.50 33.75
C PRO A 83 28.86 -12.08 35.16
N VAL A 84 28.10 -13.16 35.31
CA VAL A 84 27.95 -13.85 36.59
C VAL A 84 29.30 -14.46 36.96
N PRO A 85 29.91 -14.10 38.11
CA PRO A 85 31.24 -14.58 38.46
C PRO A 85 31.20 -16.09 38.76
N LEU A 86 32.05 -16.86 38.06
CA LEU A 86 32.15 -18.33 38.14
C LEU A 86 32.66 -18.86 39.50
N HIS A 87 33.06 -18.00 40.43
CA HIS A 87 33.57 -18.38 41.75
C HIS A 87 32.46 -18.74 42.77
N LEU A 88 31.18 -18.66 42.38
CA LEU A 88 30.04 -18.99 43.23
C LEU A 88 29.34 -20.33 42.89
N LEU A 89 29.94 -21.14 42.02
CA LEU A 89 29.55 -22.53 41.72
C LEU A 89 30.51 -23.51 42.43
#